data_AF-A0A2W2G0E6-F1
#
_entry.id   AF-A0A2W2G0E6-F1
#
_cell.length_a   1.000
_cell.length_b   1.000
_cell.length_c   1.000
_cell.angle_alpha   90.00
_cell.angle_beta   90.00
_cell.angle_gamma   90.00
#
_symmetry.space_group_name_H-M   'P 1'
#
loop_
_entity.id
_entity.type
_entity.pdbx_description
1 polymer ?
#
loop_
_entity_poly.entity_id
_entity_poly.type
_entity_poly.pdbx_seq_one_letter_code
_entity_poly.pdbx_strand_id
1 'polypeptide(L)'
;MTEIRYNFAGLNAAADSCSGAVRNMTGELDGLKSGIAPLLSTWDGEAREAYFRRQTEWESAANDLRDLLGRIERALRESASKMQAREAANRAKFGD
;
A
#
# COMPACT_ATOMS: atom_id res chain seq x y z
N MET A 1 -3.07 -22.92 20.98
CA MET A 1 -2.21 -21.72 20.84
C MET A 1 -1.63 -21.51 19.44
N THR A 2 -1.75 -22.45 18.49
CA THR A 2 -1.12 -22.38 17.15
C THR A 2 -1.90 -21.56 16.11
N GLU A 3 -3.22 -21.67 16.08
CA GLU A 3 -4.09 -20.99 15.10
C GLU A 3 -4.00 -19.46 15.17
N ILE A 4 -4.02 -18.93 16.40
CA ILE A 4 -3.82 -17.51 16.72
C ILE A 4 -2.51 -16.95 16.16
N ARG A 5 -1.41 -17.70 16.33
CA ARG A 5 -0.07 -17.27 15.92
C ARG A 5 0.05 -17.23 14.41
N TYR A 6 -0.61 -18.18 13.74
CA TYR A 6 -0.73 -18.19 12.28
C TYR A 6 -1.53 -16.99 11.77
N ASN A 7 -2.65 -16.66 12.42
CA ASN A 7 -3.46 -15.51 12.05
C ASN A 7 -2.68 -14.18 12.19
N PHE A 8 -1.91 -14.01 13.27
CA PHE A 8 -1.06 -12.82 13.44
C PHE A 8 0.03 -12.70 12.37
N ALA A 9 0.71 -13.81 12.04
CA ALA A 9 1.71 -13.81 10.97
C ALA A 9 1.08 -13.47 9.61
N GLY A 10 -0.11 -14.00 9.32
CA GLY A 10 -0.86 -13.71 8.09
C GLY A 10 -1.29 -12.24 7.98
N LEU A 11 -1.77 -11.64 9.07
CA LEU A 11 -2.17 -10.22 9.09
C LEU A 11 -0.97 -9.28 8.83
N ASN A 12 0.19 -9.56 9.44
CA ASN A 12 1.40 -8.77 9.19
C ASN A 12 1.91 -8.97 7.75
N ALA A 13 1.92 -10.20 7.25
CA ALA A 13 2.32 -10.47 5.86
C ALA A 13 1.41 -9.75 4.84
N ALA A 14 0.11 -9.67 5.11
CA ALA A 14 -0.83 -8.92 4.28
C ALA A 14 -0.54 -7.41 4.32
N ALA A 15 -0.27 -6.86 5.50
CA ALA A 15 0.12 -5.45 5.66
C ALA A 15 1.42 -5.11 4.91
N ASP A 16 2.43 -5.98 5.01
CA ASP A 16 3.70 -5.81 4.31
C ASP A 16 3.51 -5.93 2.78
N SER A 17 2.64 -6.83 2.33
CA SER A 17 2.29 -6.98 0.91
C SER A 17 1.63 -5.71 0.35
N CYS A 18 0.73 -5.06 1.10
CA CYS A 18 0.17 -3.77 0.72
C CYS A 18 1.26 -2.71 0.52
N SER A 19 2.21 -2.62 1.46
CA SER A 19 3.33 -1.67 1.36
C SER A 19 4.25 -1.95 0.18
N GLY A 20 4.43 -3.23 -0.18
CA GLY A 20 5.22 -3.66 -1.33
C GLY A 20 4.54 -3.28 -2.65
N ALA A 21 3.22 -3.53 -2.75
CA ALA A 21 2.43 -3.16 -3.93
C ALA A 21 2.47 -1.64 -4.21
N VAL A 22 2.33 -0.81 -3.17
CA VAL A 22 2.48 0.66 -3.29
C VAL A 22 3.86 1.02 -3.84
N ARG A 23 4.93 0.47 -3.25
CA ARG A 23 6.30 0.79 -3.66
C ARG A 23 6.57 0.40 -5.11
N ASN A 24 6.12 -0.78 -5.54
CA ASN A 24 6.28 -1.24 -6.90
C ASN A 24 5.56 -0.32 -7.90
N MET A 25 4.29 0.00 -7.62
CA MET A 25 3.51 0.92 -8.46
C MET A 25 4.17 2.30 -8.58
N THR A 26 4.62 2.88 -7.46
CA THR A 26 5.32 4.19 -7.50
C THR A 26 6.59 4.10 -8.34
N GLY A 27 7.38 3.04 -8.20
CA GLY A 27 8.58 2.84 -9.01
C GLY A 27 8.29 2.71 -10.51
N GLU A 28 7.23 1.99 -10.89
CA GLU A 28 6.80 1.88 -12.29
C GLU A 28 6.38 3.23 -12.88
N LEU A 29 5.61 4.02 -12.13
CA LEU A 29 5.16 5.36 -12.56
C LEU A 29 6.33 6.34 -12.67
N ASP A 30 7.29 6.31 -11.75
CA ASP A 30 8.48 7.15 -11.80
C ASP A 30 9.41 6.75 -12.95
N GLY A 31 9.51 5.45 -13.24
CA GLY A 31 10.20 4.93 -14.42
C GLY A 31 9.55 5.40 -15.72
N LEU A 32 8.21 5.34 -15.81
CA LEU A 32 7.46 5.85 -16.94
C LEU A 32 7.71 7.35 -17.18
N LYS A 33 7.61 8.17 -16.13
CA LYS A 33 7.88 9.61 -16.21
C LYS A 33 9.29 9.90 -16.68
N SER A 34 10.27 9.19 -16.12
CA SER A 34 11.69 9.37 -16.47
C SER A 34 11.97 8.99 -17.92
N GLY A 35 11.34 7.94 -18.43
CA GLY A 35 11.46 7.52 -19.83
C GLY A 35 10.80 8.48 -20.80
N ILE A 36 9.70 9.14 -20.41
CA ILE A 36 8.98 10.09 -21.26
C ILE A 36 9.61 11.48 -21.22
N ALA A 37 10.24 11.88 -20.12
CA ALA A 37 10.87 13.19 -19.94
C ALA A 37 11.72 13.67 -21.14
N PRO A 38 12.64 12.89 -21.73
CA PRO A 38 13.42 13.31 -22.89
C PRO A 38 12.59 13.42 -24.18
N LEU A 39 11.48 12.71 -24.30
CA LEU A 39 10.61 12.72 -25.48
C LEU A 39 9.69 13.94 -25.52
N LEU A 40 9.39 14.54 -24.36
CA LEU A 40 8.51 15.72 -24.27
C LEU A 40 9.00 16.92 -25.09
N SER A 41 10.31 17.07 -25.30
CA SER A 41 10.83 18.14 -26.17
C SER A 41 10.59 17.90 -27.65
N THR A 42 10.29 16.67 -28.06
CA THR A 42 10.03 16.28 -29.45
C THR A 42 8.55 16.28 -29.81
N TRP A 43 7.68 16.41 -28.82
CA TRP A 43 6.23 16.38 -28.99
C TRP A 43 5.66 17.77 -29.25
N ASP A 44 4.69 17.84 -30.14
CA ASP A 44 3.90 19.05 -30.39
C ASP A 44 3.06 19.43 -29.15
N GLY A 45 2.60 20.70 -29.11
CA GLY A 45 1.90 21.27 -27.94
C GLY A 45 0.69 20.45 -27.48
N GLU A 46 -0.14 19.98 -28.41
CA GLU A 46 -1.32 19.17 -28.10
C GLU A 46 -0.95 17.82 -27.46
N ALA A 47 0.07 17.15 -27.98
CA ALA A 47 0.54 15.87 -27.45
C ALA A 47 1.13 16.03 -26.04
N ARG A 48 1.87 17.12 -25.80
CA ARG A 48 2.36 17.49 -24.46
C ARG A 48 1.22 17.72 -23.48
N GLU A 49 0.21 18.49 -23.86
CA GLU A 49 -0.96 18.72 -23.00
C GLU A 49 -1.71 17.42 -22.69
N ALA A 50 -1.92 16.57 -23.69
CA ALA A 50 -2.56 15.27 -23.52
C ALA A 50 -1.78 14.40 -22.53
N TYR A 51 -0.45 14.40 -22.61
CA TYR A 51 0.40 13.71 -21.65
C TYR A 51 0.24 14.26 -20.23
N PHE A 52 0.30 15.57 -20.02
CA PHE A 52 0.18 16.14 -18.66
C PHE A 52 -1.19 15.87 -18.04
N ARG A 53 -2.27 15.83 -18.85
CA ARG A 53 -3.59 15.39 -18.39
C ARG A 53 -3.55 13.95 -17.89
N ARG A 54 -3.02 13.03 -18.70
CA ARG A 54 -2.86 11.62 -18.29
C ARG A 54 -1.96 11.48 -17.08
N GLN A 55 -0.90 12.29 -17.00
CA GLN A 55 0.02 12.31 -15.87
C GLN A 55 -0.70 12.61 -14.57
N THR A 56 -1.51 13.66 -14.59
CA THR A 56 -2.31 14.06 -13.42
C THR A 56 -3.31 12.97 -13.04
N GLU A 57 -3.97 12.34 -14.02
CA GLU A 57 -4.92 11.24 -13.78
C GLU A 57 -4.27 10.04 -13.07
N TRP A 58 -3.14 9.53 -13.58
CA TRP A 58 -2.49 8.37 -12.94
C TRP A 58 -1.84 8.72 -11.60
N GLU A 59 -1.33 9.94 -11.43
CA GLU A 59 -0.76 10.39 -10.15
C GLU A 59 -1.85 10.49 -9.07
N SER A 60 -3.03 11.00 -9.43
CA SER A 60 -4.19 11.01 -8.53
C SER A 60 -4.60 9.60 -8.15
N ALA A 61 -4.77 8.70 -9.13
CA ALA A 61 -5.15 7.32 -8.86
C ALA A 61 -4.12 6.57 -7.97
N ALA A 62 -2.83 6.82 -8.19
CA ALA A 62 -1.76 6.25 -7.37
C ALA A 62 -1.80 6.77 -5.92
N ASN A 63 -2.08 8.05 -5.73
CA ASN A 63 -2.26 8.64 -4.40
C ASN A 63 -3.47 8.03 -3.68
N ASP A 64 -4.61 7.91 -4.37
CA ASP A 64 -5.82 7.31 -3.80
C ASP A 64 -5.58 5.85 -3.39
N LEU A 65 -4.89 5.08 -4.23
CA LEU A 65 -4.55 3.70 -3.91
C LEU A 65 -3.58 3.61 -2.73
N ARG A 66 -2.56 4.47 -2.67
CA ARG A 66 -1.64 4.54 -1.53
C ARG A 66 -2.40 4.81 -0.23
N ASP A 67 -3.32 5.77 -0.27
CA ASP A 67 -4.09 6.16 0.91
C ASP A 67 -5.04 5.04 1.35
N LEU A 68 -5.69 4.35 0.40
CA LEU A 68 -6.51 3.17 0.67
C LEU A 68 -5.70 2.03 1.29
N LEU A 69 -4.57 1.68 0.67
CA LEU A 69 -3.69 0.61 1.17
C LEU A 69 -3.09 0.95 2.54
N GLY A 70 -2.75 2.21 2.79
CA GLY A 70 -2.33 2.68 4.11
C GLY A 70 -3.43 2.59 5.17
N ARG A 71 -4.70 2.80 4.81
CA ARG A 71 -5.84 2.56 5.70
C ARG A 71 -5.99 1.07 6.01
N ILE A 72 -5.86 0.21 5.00
CA ILE A 72 -5.94 -1.26 5.16
C ILE A 72 -4.80 -1.74 6.07
N GLU A 73 -3.56 -1.28 5.83
CA GLU A 73 -2.39 -1.63 6.64
C GLU A 73 -2.63 -1.31 8.12
N ARG A 74 -3.10 -0.10 8.42
CA ARG A 74 -3.42 0.33 9.80
C ARG A 74 -4.50 -0.55 10.43
N ALA A 75 -5.57 -0.86 9.69
CA ALA A 75 -6.65 -1.70 10.19
C ALA A 75 -6.16 -3.13 10.50
N LEU A 76 -5.29 -3.70 9.67
CA LEU A 76 -4.69 -5.02 9.88
C LEU A 76 -3.80 -5.03 11.14
N ARG A 77 -2.94 -4.02 11.32
CA ARG A 77 -2.08 -3.90 12.50
C ARG A 77 -2.88 -3.68 13.78
N GLU A 78 -3.95 -2.88 13.72
CA GLU A 78 -4.85 -2.67 14.86
C GLU A 78 -5.57 -3.97 15.25
N SER A 79 -6.06 -4.73 14.27
CA SER A 79 -6.68 -6.05 14.50
C SER A 79 -5.72 -7.02 15.17
N ALA A 80 -4.46 -7.06 14.70
CA ALA A 80 -3.40 -7.88 15.28
C ALA A 80 -3.11 -7.51 16.75
N SER A 81 -3.03 -6.21 17.06
CA SER A 81 -2.84 -5.72 18.43
C SER A 81 -4.02 -6.06 19.36
N LYS A 82 -5.26 -5.87 18.89
CA LYS A 82 -6.47 -6.24 19.64
C LYS A 82 -6.50 -7.73 19.97
N MET A 83 -6.12 -8.58 19.02
CA MET A 83 -6.06 -10.04 19.21
C MET A 83 -5.02 -10.41 20.30
N GLN A 84 -3.82 -9.83 20.22
CA GLN A 84 -2.78 -10.03 21.22
C GLN A 84 -3.23 -9.62 22.63
N ALA A 85 -3.92 -8.47 22.76
CA ALA A 85 -4.44 -8.00 24.03
C ALA A 85 -5.53 -8.93 24.61
N ARG A 86 -6.43 -9.42 23.76
CA ARG A 86 -7.48 -10.38 24.15
C ARG A 86 -6.89 -11.70 24.64
N GLU A 87 -5.85 -12.19 23.99
CA GLU A 87 -5.17 -13.41 24.42
C GLU A 87 -4.40 -13.23 25.71
N ALA A 88 -3.69 -12.12 25.88
CA ALA A 88 -3.00 -11.81 27.13
C ALA A 88 -4.00 -11.79 28.30
N ALA A 89 -5.16 -11.18 28.09
CA ALA A 89 -6.25 -11.16 29.07
C ALA A 89 -6.84 -12.56 29.33
N ASN A 90 -7.03 -13.38 28.29
CA ASN A 90 -7.53 -14.75 28.45
C ASN A 90 -6.51 -15.63 29.19
N ARG A 91 -5.23 -15.55 28.86
CA ARG A 91 -4.16 -16.27 29.59
C ARG A 91 -4.10 -15.84 31.05
N ALA A 92 -4.23 -14.54 31.35
CA ALA A 92 -4.25 -14.05 32.72
C ALA A 92 -5.49 -14.52 33.52
N LYS A 93 -6.59 -14.85 32.85
CA LYS A 93 -7.84 -15.31 33.49
C LYS A 93 -7.94 -16.83 33.67
N PHE A 94 -7.30 -17.60 32.79
CA PHE A 94 -7.45 -19.06 32.71
C PHE A 94 -6.12 -19.81 32.80
N GLY A 95 -5.02 -19.10 33.06
CA GLY A 95 -3.69 -19.65 33.25
C GLY A 95 -3.29 -19.63 34.72
N ASP A 96 -4.02 -20.39 35.54
CA ASP A 96 -3.53 -21.17 36.67
C ASP A 96 -3.97 -22.62 36.44
#